data_AF-A0A7U9SFP6-F1
#
_entry.id   AF-A0A7U9SFP6-F1
#
_cell.length_a   1.000
_cell.length_b   1.000
_cell.length_c   1.000
_cell.angle_alpha   90.00
_cell.angle_beta   90.00
_cell.angle_gamma   90.00
#
_symmetry.space_group_name_H-M   'P 1'
#
loop_
_entity.id
_entity.type
_entity.pdbx_description
1 polymer ?
#
loop_
_entity_poly.entity_id
_entity_poly.type
_entity_poly.pdbx_seq_one_letter_code
_entity_poly.pdbx_strand_id
1 'polypeptide(L)' 'MVTDGVMDALPAGEQENIMSTFIEETNIVNPKELAHHLLEHVLEWSQETPVDDMTIVTVGIWKL' A
#
# COMPACT_ATOMS: atom_id res chain seq x y z
N MET A 1 1.34 7.55 3.14
CA MET A 1 0.00 7.88 3.69
C MET A 1 -1.04 7.07 2.95
N VAL A 2 -2.09 6.64 3.63
CA VAL A 2 -3.16 5.79 3.07
C VAL A 2 -4.51 6.21 3.63
N THR A 3 -5.60 5.93 2.89
CA THR A 3 -6.98 6.02 3.41
C THR A 3 -7.35 4.78 4.23
N ASP A 4 -8.42 4.86 5.01
CA ASP A 4 -9.04 3.75 5.74
C ASP A 4 -9.47 2.62 4.79
N GLY A 5 -10.03 2.94 3.61
CA GLY A 5 -10.37 1.93 2.60
C GLY A 5 -9.22 1.00 2.20
N VAL A 6 -7.96 1.46 2.26
CA VAL A 6 -6.76 0.62 2.02
C VAL A 6 -6.51 -0.33 3.20
N MET A 7 -6.70 0.16 4.43
CA MET A 7 -6.46 -0.64 5.63
C MET A 7 -7.59 -1.67 5.85
N ASP A 8 -8.82 -1.31 5.54
CA ASP A 8 -10.00 -2.16 5.70
C ASP A 8 -10.05 -3.32 4.69
N ALA A 9 -9.31 -3.21 3.58
CA ALA A 9 -9.11 -4.29 2.62
C ALA A 9 -8.18 -5.40 3.13
N LEU A 10 -7.39 -5.14 4.18
CA LEU A 10 -6.45 -6.09 4.77
C LEU A 10 -7.07 -6.85 5.96
N PRO A 11 -6.57 -8.05 6.31
CA PRO A 11 -7.03 -8.80 7.47
C PRO A 11 -7.01 -8.00 8.77
N ALA A 12 -8.18 -7.87 9.41
CA ALA A 12 -8.34 -7.10 10.64
C ALA A 12 -7.41 -7.61 11.76
N GLY A 13 -6.67 -6.69 12.38
CA GLY A 13 -5.68 -7.01 13.42
C GLY A 13 -4.27 -7.29 12.91
N GLU A 14 -4.06 -7.49 11.60
CA GLU A 14 -2.73 -7.66 10.99
C GLU A 14 -2.37 -6.53 10.01
N GLN A 15 -3.26 -5.56 9.82
CA GLN A 15 -3.18 -4.50 8.80
C GLN A 15 -1.83 -3.74 8.85
N GLU A 16 -1.38 -3.36 10.04
CA GLU A 16 -0.10 -2.66 10.22
C GLU A 16 1.10 -3.55 9.86
N ASN A 17 1.12 -4.80 10.32
CA ASN A 17 2.22 -5.73 10.05
C ASN A 17 2.35 -6.02 8.55
N ILE A 18 1.23 -6.29 7.88
CA ILE A 18 1.20 -6.59 6.44
C ILE A 18 1.69 -5.38 5.64
N MET A 19 1.19 -4.18 5.94
CA MET A 19 1.63 -2.96 5.26
C MET A 19 3.12 -2.69 5.48
N SER A 20 3.63 -2.89 6.70
CA SER A 20 5.06 -2.79 7.00
C SER A 20 5.88 -3.77 6.17
N THR A 21 5.46 -5.04 6.08
CA THR A 21 6.14 -6.04 5.26
C THR A 21 6.21 -5.63 3.79
N PHE A 22 5.11 -5.15 3.20
CA PHE A 22 5.12 -4.70 1.80
C PHE A 22 6.07 -3.54 1.52
N ILE A 23 6.20 -2.61 2.48
CA ILE A 23 7.11 -1.48 2.38
C ILE A 23 8.58 -1.93 2.54
N GLU A 24 8.84 -2.90 3.40
CA GLU A 24 10.19 -3.41 3.66
C GLU A 24 10.72 -4.36 2.58
N GLU A 25 9.85 -5.14 1.94
CA GLU A 25 10.23 -6.15 0.94
C GLU A 25 10.50 -5.56 -0.46
N THR A 26 10.14 -4.30 -0.69
CA THR A 26 10.29 -3.65 -1.99
C THR A 26 11.55 -2.77 -2.07
N ASN A 27 12.27 -2.86 -3.19
CA ASN A 27 13.41 -1.97 -3.49
C ASN A 27 13.01 -0.80 -4.41
N ILE A 28 11.71 -0.55 -4.58
CA ILE A 28 11.19 0.49 -5.47
C ILE A 28 11.48 1.87 -4.88
N VAL A 29 12.36 2.61 -5.55
CA VAL A 29 12.76 3.97 -5.15
C VAL A 29 11.88 5.05 -5.78
N ASN A 30 11.23 4.75 -6.90
CA ASN A 30 10.32 5.68 -7.56
C ASN A 30 9.00 5.73 -6.79
N PRO A 31 8.59 6.89 -6.22
CA PRO A 31 7.39 6.95 -5.39
C PRO A 31 6.12 6.55 -6.15
N LYS A 32 6.03 6.90 -7.44
CA LYS A 32 4.86 6.55 -8.26
C LYS A 32 4.73 5.04 -8.40
N GLU A 33 5.84 4.36 -8.69
CA GLU A 33 5.87 2.89 -8.79
C GLU A 33 5.60 2.25 -7.42
N LEU A 34 6.13 2.82 -6.34
CA LEU A 34 5.87 2.33 -4.99
C LEU A 34 4.39 2.42 -4.61
N ALA A 35 3.75 3.56 -4.87
CA ALA A 35 2.32 3.73 -4.59
C ALA A 35 1.47 2.74 -5.38
N HIS A 36 1.81 2.53 -6.65
CA HIS A 36 1.11 1.57 -7.50
C HIS A 36 1.30 0.13 -7.01
N HIS A 37 2.54 -0.26 -6.72
CA HIS A 37 2.88 -1.59 -6.20
C HIS A 37 2.17 -1.92 -4.88
N LEU A 38 2.12 -0.96 -3.95
CA LEU A 38 1.42 -1.15 -2.68
C LEU A 38 -0.09 -1.29 -2.87
N LEU A 39 -0.67 -0.50 -3.79
CA LEU A 39 -2.10 -0.56 -4.07
C LEU A 39 -2.49 -1.89 -4.74
N GLU A 40 -1.66 -2.39 -5.68
CA GLU A 40 -1.85 -3.70 -6.30
C GLU A 40 -1.79 -4.83 -5.26
N HIS A 41 -0.79 -4.82 -4.37
CA HIS A 41 -0.70 -5.81 -3.30
C HIS A 41 -1.97 -5.79 -2.43
N VAL A 42 -2.47 -4.63 -2.02
CA VAL A 42 -3.70 -4.54 -1.22
C VAL A 42 -4.91 -5.08 -1.99
N LEU A 43 -5.01 -4.82 -3.30
CA LEU A 43 -6.08 -5.33 -4.15
C LEU A 43 -6.07 -6.86 -4.29
N GLU A 44 -4.90 -7.50 -4.33
CA GLU A 44 -4.79 -8.96 -4.38
C GLU A 44 -5.47 -9.61 -3.16
N TRP A 45 -5.35 -8.99 -1.98
CA TRP A 45 -6.02 -9.45 -0.75
C TRP A 45 -7.53 -9.24 -0.77
N SER A 46 -8.01 -8.24 -1.51
CA SER A 46 -9.45 -7.98 -1.68
C SER A 46 -10.07 -8.73 -2.87
N GLN A 47 -9.42 -9.79 -3.38
CA GLN A 47 -9.84 -10.55 -4.57
C GLN A 47 -10.02 -9.65 -5.81
N GLU A 48 -9.09 -8.71 -6.00
CA GLU A 48 -9.07 -7.73 -7.10
C GLU A 48 -10.31 -6.81 -7.15
N THR A 49 -11.14 -6.80 -6.11
CA THR A 49 -12.35 -6.00 -6.06
C THR A 49 -12.21 -4.93 -4.97
N PRO A 50 -12.24 -3.63 -5.33
CA PRO A 50 -12.24 -2.57 -4.35
C PRO A 50 -13.59 -2.54 -3.61
N VAL A 51 -13.54 -2.68 -2.29
CA VAL A 51 -14.73 -2.61 -1.42
C VAL A 51 -15.09 -1.14 -1.09
N ASP A 52 -14.09 -0.25 -1.13
CA ASP A 52 -14.20 1.18 -0.86
C ASP A 52 -13.13 1.98 -1.65
N ASP A 53 -13.17 3.31 -1.57
CA ASP A 53 -12.20 4.22 -2.17
C ASP A 53 -10.79 4.03 -1.55
N MET A 54 -9.89 3.40 -2.32
CA MET A 54 -8.50 3.13 -1.90
C MET A 54 -7.52 4.15 -2.48
N THR A 55 -6.85 4.91 -1.62
CA THR A 55 -5.84 5.91 -2.04
C THR A 55 -4.55 5.75 -1.25
N ILE A 56 -3.42 5.68 -1.96
CA ILE A 56 -2.06 5.66 -1.41
C ILE A 56 -1.27 6.86 -1.93
N VAL A 57 -0.58 7.56 -1.02
CA VAL A 57 0.34 8.65 -1.34
C VAL A 57 1.73 8.33 -0.79
N THR A 58 2.72 8.36 -1.67
CA THR A 58 4.14 8.14 -1.39
C THR A 58 4.93 9.40 -1.74
N VAL A 59 6.01 9.64 -1.00
CA VAL A 59 6.93 10.76 -1.25
C VAL A 59 8.34 10.24 -1.07
N GLY A 60 9.20 10.52 -2.05
CA GLY A 60 10.63 10.28 -1.93
C GLY A 60 11.35 11.57 -1.56
N ILE A 61 12.36 11.45 -0.69
CA ILE A 61 13.23 12.56 -0.28
C ILE A 61 14.65 12.16 -0.65
N TRP A 62 15.29 12.94 -1.51
CA TRP A 62 16.66 12.69 -1.97
C TRP A 62 17.56 13.87 -1.62
N LYS A 63 18.83 13.58 -1.39
CA LYS A 63 19.86 14.63 -1.39
C LYS A 63 20.12 15.06 -2.83
N LEU A 64 20.26 16.37 -3.03
CA LEU A 64 20.74 16.97 -4.27
C LEU A 64 22.22 16.69 -4.46
#